data_AF-A0A536NPU7-F1
#
_entry.id   AF-A0A536NPU7-F1
#
_cell.length_a   1.000
_cell.length_b   1.000
_cell.length_c   1.000
_cell.angle_alpha   90.00
_cell.angle_beta   90.00
_cell.angle_gamma   90.00
#
_symmetry.space_group_name_H-M   'P 1'
#
loop_
_entity.id
_entity.type
_entity.pdbx_description
1 polymer ?
#
loop_
_entity_poly.entity_id
_entity_poly.type
_entity_poly.pdbx_seq_one_letter_code
_entity_poly.pdbx_strand_id
1 'polypeptide(L)' 'MAAIESLFKWFAAPSHWSGSDGIPTRLLEHIQISAEAVAIGAVIALPIGIVLGHYG' A
#
# COMPACT_ATOMS: atom_id res chain seq x y z
N MET A 1 8.73 28.50 7.77
CA MET A 1 7.80 28.06 8.85
C MET A 1 6.35 27.95 8.38
N ALA A 2 5.88 28.77 7.42
CA ALA A 2 4.50 28.71 6.92
C ALA A 2 4.05 27.36 6.33
N ALA A 3 4.93 26.65 5.61
CA ALA A 3 4.59 25.36 4.98
C ALA A 3 4.30 24.23 5.99
N ILE A 4 4.97 24.26 7.15
CA ILE A 4 4.77 23.26 8.21
C ILE A 4 3.41 23.51 8.89
N GLU A 5 3.06 24.77 9.13
CA GLU A 5 1.75 25.14 9.66
C GLU A 5 0.62 24.74 8.72
N SER A 6 0.78 24.97 7.41
CA SER A 6 -0.22 24.56 6.42
C SER A 6 -0.35 23.04 6.32
N LEU A 7 0.75 22.30 6.47
CA LEU A 7 0.72 20.83 6.55
C LEU A 7 -0.13 20.36 7.73
N PHE A 8 0.10 20.90 8.93
CA PHE A 8 -0.69 20.53 10.10
C PHE A 8 -2.16 20.88 9.95
N LYS A 9 -2.50 22.04 9.37
CA LYS A 9 -3.89 22.42 9.08
C LYS A 9 -4.54 21.48 8.07
N TRP A 10 -3.84 21.13 7.00
CA TRP A 10 -4.31 20.15 6.01
C TRP A 10 -4.52 18.79 6.67
N PHE A 11 -3.55 18.30 7.44
CA PHE A 11 -3.60 16.98 8.06
C PHE A 11 -4.69 16.89 9.13
N ALA A 12 -4.96 17.95 9.89
CA ALA A 12 -6.02 17.98 10.90
C ALA A 12 -7.43 18.17 10.31
N ALA A 13 -7.56 18.44 9.00
CA ALA A 13 -8.85 18.67 8.37
C ALA A 13 -9.65 17.35 8.24
N PRO A 14 -10.87 17.24 8.83
CA PRO A 14 -11.67 16.02 8.80
C PRO A 14 -12.05 15.55 7.38
N SER A 15 -12.07 16.49 6.42
CA SER A 15 -12.35 16.22 5.00
C SER A 15 -11.33 15.28 4.35
N HIS A 16 -10.10 15.18 4.87
CA HIS A 16 -9.08 14.26 4.34
C HIS A 16 -9.12 12.88 5.00
N TRP A 17 -9.87 12.70 6.09
CA TRP A 17 -9.93 11.43 6.82
C TRP A 17 -11.19 10.62 6.51
N SER A 18 -12.15 11.22 5.81
CA SER A 18 -13.45 10.63 5.51
C SER A 18 -13.77 10.73 4.02
N GLY A 19 -14.67 9.86 3.55
CA GLY A 19 -15.09 9.81 2.15
C GLY A 19 -14.22 8.90 1.27
N SER A 20 -14.61 8.80 0.00
CA SER A 20 -13.93 7.98 -1.01
C SER A 20 -12.51 8.43 -1.30
N ASP A 21 -12.25 9.72 -1.16
CA ASP A 21 -10.93 10.32 -1.41
C ASP A 21 -10.12 10.53 -0.12
N GLY A 22 -10.60 10.02 1.01
CA GLY A 22 -9.90 10.12 2.28
C GLY A 22 -8.60 9.30 2.31
N ILE A 23 -7.64 9.75 3.10
CA ILE A 23 -6.34 9.10 3.33
C ILE A 23 -6.52 7.62 3.72
N PRO A 24 -7.41 7.23 4.65
CA PRO A 24 -7.55 5.82 5.03
C PRO A 24 -8.07 4.96 3.88
N THR A 25 -9.01 5.48 3.09
CA THR A 25 -9.58 4.78 1.92
C THR A 25 -8.50 4.52 0.88
N ARG A 26 -7.75 5.55 0.49
CA ARG A 26 -6.64 5.42 -0.48
C ARG A 26 -5.50 4.54 0.04
N LEU A 27 -5.22 4.60 1.34
CA LEU A 27 -4.23 3.72 1.96
C LEU A 27 -4.66 2.25 1.88
N LEU A 28 -5.93 1.96 2.15
CA LEU A 28 -6.47 0.61 2.06
C LEU A 28 -6.44 0.08 0.61
N GLU A 29 -6.86 0.89 -0.36
CA GLU A 29 -6.76 0.54 -1.78
C GLU A 29 -5.33 0.22 -2.18
N HIS A 30 -4.36 1.03 -1.74
CA HIS A 30 -2.95 0.81 -2.04
C HIS A 30 -2.41 -0.47 -1.41
N ILE A 31 -2.81 -0.77 -0.17
CA ILE A 31 -2.45 -2.01 0.51
C ILE A 31 -3.05 -3.20 -0.24
N GLN A 32 -4.30 -3.11 -0.67
CA GLN A 32 -4.97 -4.17 -1.41
C GLN A 32 -4.22 -4.51 -2.71
N ILE A 33 -3.98 -3.52 -3.58
CA ILE A 33 -3.27 -3.76 -4.85
C ILE A 33 -1.83 -4.24 -4.63
N SER A 34 -1.16 -3.77 -3.57
CA SER A 34 0.20 -4.23 -3.23
C SER A 34 0.20 -5.68 -2.74
N ALA A 35 -0.75 -6.04 -1.88
CA ALA A 35 -0.90 -7.41 -1.39
C ALA A 35 -1.24 -8.37 -2.53
N GLU A 36 -2.13 -7.97 -3.46
CA GLU A 36 -2.45 -8.74 -4.66
C GLU A 36 -1.20 -8.96 -5.54
N ALA A 37 -0.41 -7.91 -5.80
CA ALA A 37 0.82 -8.02 -6.56
C ALA A 37 1.83 -8.99 -5.93
N VAL A 38 2.04 -8.88 -4.61
CA VAL A 38 2.92 -9.79 -3.86
C VAL A 38 2.40 -11.22 -3.89
N ALA A 39 1.10 -11.43 -3.68
CA ALA A 39 0.49 -12.76 -3.68
C ALA A 39 0.64 -13.44 -5.05
N ILE A 40 0.35 -12.73 -6.14
CA ILE A 40 0.51 -13.24 -7.50
C ILE A 40 1.99 -13.57 -7.77
N GLY A 41 2.90 -12.66 -7.41
CA GLY A 41 4.34 -12.88 -7.53
C GLY A 41 4.79 -14.12 -6.75
N ALA A 42 4.33 -14.29 -5.51
CA ALA A 42 4.64 -15.44 -4.67
C ALA A 42 4.11 -16.75 -5.25
N VAL A 43 2.88 -16.77 -5.78
CA VAL A 43 2.28 -17.94 -6.43
C VAL A 43 3.12 -18.44 -7.60
N ILE A 44 3.82 -17.54 -8.30
CA ILE A 44 4.68 -17.92 -9.44
C ILE A 44 6.11 -18.21 -9.00
N ALA A 45 6.71 -17.30 -8.23
CA ALA A 45 8.12 -17.37 -7.87
C ALA A 45 8.42 -18.48 -6.86
N LEU A 46 7.53 -18.74 -5.90
CA LEU A 46 7.78 -19.75 -4.87
C LEU A 46 7.84 -21.16 -5.45
N PRO A 47 6.88 -21.63 -6.30
CA PRO A 47 7.00 -22.96 -6.91
C PRO A 47 8.28 -23.12 -7.72
N ILE A 48 8.63 -22.12 -8.53
CA ILE A 48 9.86 -22.14 -9.34
C ILE A 48 11.09 -22.23 -8.44
N GLY A 49 11.17 -21.38 -7.41
CA GLY A 49 12.28 -21.38 -6.46
C GLY A 49 12.41 -22.69 -5.69
N ILE A 50 11.29 -23.28 -5.26
CA ILE A 50 11.27 -24.57 -4.58
C ILE A 50 11.79 -25.67 -5.50
N VAL A 51 11.26 -25.76 -6.73
CA VAL A 51 11.69 -26.77 -7.71
C VAL A 51 13.19 -26.65 -7.98
N LEU A 52 13.67 -25.46 -8.34
CA LEU A 52 15.09 -25.23 -8.60
C LEU A 52 15.96 -25.53 -7.38
N GLY A 53 15.50 -25.20 -6.17
CA GLY A 53 16.21 -25.49 -4.93
C GLY A 53 16.37 -26.98 -4.61
N HIS A 54 15.55 -27.86 -5.19
CA HIS A 54 15.72 -29.32 -5.04
C HIS A 54 16.70 -29.92 -6.06
N TYR A 55 16.94 -29.23 -7.18
CA TYR A 55 17.80 -29.70 -8.26
C TYR A 55 19.17 -28.99 -8.32
N GLY A 56 19.42 -28.03 -7.42
CA GLY A 56 20.66 -27.27 -7.30
C GLY A 56 21.70 -27.89 -6.37
#